data_AF-A0A6C2U1D6-F1
#
_entry.id   AF-A0A6C2U1D6-F1
#
_cell.length_a   1.000
_cell.length_b   1.000
_cell.length_c   1.000
_cell.angle_alpha   90.00
_cell.angle_beta   90.00
_cell.angle_gamma   90.00
#
_symmetry.space_group_name_H-M   'P 1'
#
loop_
_entity.id
_entity.type
_entity.pdbx_description
1 polymer ?
#
loop_
_entity_poly.entity_id
_entity_poly.type
_entity_poly.pdbx_seq_one_letter_code
_entity_poly.pdbx_strand_id
1 'polypeptide(L)'
;MKISYPVDSYCDRSTGRKEIPCDESSLPDLARKICRKRKRDALACIHERPFCRFAGCSNGRIIDFLSYLNDEAENAGYSFIDRAYDMTIDKFAKLPSATPGERNGVDCTRYFGAYLSFIEKKQEILRTMHPLAQEQFEARALQRLVRHHYELSLREARRNGRSSRYVIRANGKSITVLMPKQIAGAARRKWIAENAGTVDPGKPGERERIQMLIDDRLSGLLIGDIHEETMMTDPSYGVHMPPIPGEDHLGLTAAGLAEAVVEEKTQGIYRLRPAIQKLGRSELASLIRKIFNGLSEGDYRPSELAREYGLSKSSLSRFAGTGWGNHDGSPQDRMPDLWLNTAKVLSSDPEFAEAADCYLKRLDSRSGNQRKEDGHE
;
A
#
# COMPACT_ATOMS: atom_id res chain seq x y z
N MET A 1 2.68 -24.15 18.50
CA MET A 1 4.06 -24.26 17.98
C MET A 1 4.32 -22.98 17.20
N LYS A 2 4.86 -21.93 17.84
CA LYS A 2 5.24 -20.70 17.12
C LYS A 2 6.46 -21.04 16.28
N ILE A 3 6.31 -21.01 14.96
CA ILE A 3 7.46 -21.10 14.06
C ILE A 3 8.19 -19.77 14.24
N SER A 4 9.31 -19.81 14.96
CA SER A 4 10.26 -18.70 15.01
C SER A 4 10.82 -18.55 13.60
N TYR A 5 10.29 -17.60 12.84
CA TYR A 5 10.96 -17.16 11.62
C TYR A 5 12.36 -16.67 11.99
N PRO A 6 13.37 -16.89 11.15
CA PRO A 6 14.67 -16.25 11.31
C PRO A 6 14.52 -14.77 10.93
N VAL A 7 13.67 -14.02 11.63
CA VAL A 7 13.88 -12.58 11.80
C VAL A 7 15.05 -12.37 12.77
N ASP A 8 15.24 -13.30 13.72
CA ASP A 8 16.39 -13.30 14.63
C ASP A 8 17.73 -13.62 13.94
N SER A 9 17.76 -14.17 12.71
CA SER A 9 19.02 -14.26 11.94
C SER A 9 19.36 -12.95 11.20
N TYR A 10 18.46 -11.98 11.21
CA TYR A 10 18.73 -10.60 10.79
C TYR A 10 18.91 -9.65 11.99
N CYS A 11 18.55 -10.10 13.19
CA CYS A 11 18.67 -9.37 14.45
C CYS A 11 19.57 -10.14 15.44
N ASP A 12 20.85 -10.30 15.11
CA ASP A 12 21.84 -10.62 16.14
C ASP A 12 21.93 -9.45 17.13
N ARG A 13 21.20 -9.56 18.24
CA ARG A 13 21.14 -8.53 19.30
C ARG A 13 22.48 -8.36 20.04
N SER A 14 23.50 -9.17 19.74
CA SER A 14 24.83 -9.08 20.35
C SER A 14 25.82 -8.21 19.57
N THR A 15 25.47 -7.80 18.35
CA THR A 15 26.24 -6.80 17.59
C THR A 15 25.40 -5.54 17.46
N GLY A 16 25.91 -4.39 17.92
CA GLY A 16 25.19 -3.13 17.89
C GLY A 16 24.54 -2.90 16.53
N ARG A 17 23.25 -2.50 16.51
CA ARG A 17 22.45 -2.29 15.30
C ARG A 17 23.28 -1.51 14.27
N LYS A 18 23.89 -2.23 13.33
CA LYS A 18 24.38 -1.60 12.11
C LYS A 18 23.12 -1.20 11.38
N GLU A 19 22.83 0.10 11.38
CA GLU A 19 21.87 0.69 10.46
C GLU A 19 22.26 0.16 9.08
N ILE A 20 21.43 -0.72 8.52
CA ILE A 20 21.60 -1.14 7.14
C ILE A 20 21.46 0.15 6.34
N PRO A 21 22.49 0.60 5.59
CA PRO A 21 22.39 1.82 4.80
C PRO A 21 21.19 1.64 3.88
N CYS A 22 20.11 2.36 4.16
CA CYS A 22 18.89 2.22 3.40
C CYS A 22 19.21 2.81 2.02
N ASP A 23 19.41 1.93 1.04
CA ASP A 23 19.73 2.28 -0.34
C ASP A 23 18.70 3.31 -0.84
N GLU A 24 19.17 4.49 -1.27
CA GLU A 24 18.32 5.61 -1.73
C GLU A 24 17.51 5.30 -2.99
N SER A 25 17.72 4.12 -3.58
CA SER A 25 16.97 3.58 -4.70
C SER A 25 15.45 3.68 -4.52
N SER A 26 14.71 3.92 -5.60
CA SER A 26 13.23 3.86 -5.59
C SER A 26 12.72 2.43 -5.30
N LEU A 27 11.45 2.29 -4.91
CA LEU A 27 10.83 0.96 -4.71
C LEU A 27 10.93 0.08 -5.97
N PRO A 28 10.65 0.59 -7.19
CA PRO A 28 10.89 -0.16 -8.43
C PRO A 28 12.36 -0.53 -8.65
N ASP A 29 13.31 0.33 -8.30
CA ASP A 29 14.74 0.00 -8.44
C ASP A 29 15.15 -1.16 -7.52
N LEU A 30 14.67 -1.15 -6.27
CA LEU A 30 14.88 -2.23 -5.31
C LEU A 30 14.25 -3.53 -5.81
N ALA A 31 13.00 -3.47 -6.29
CA ALA A 31 12.33 -4.62 -6.88
C ALA A 31 13.09 -5.16 -8.11
N ARG A 32 13.63 -4.30 -8.99
CA ARG A 32 14.47 -4.73 -10.11
C ARG A 32 15.77 -5.40 -9.64
N LYS A 33 16.40 -4.90 -8.57
CA LYS A 33 17.58 -5.53 -7.95
C LYS A 33 17.26 -6.91 -7.40
N ILE A 34 16.06 -7.11 -6.82
CA ILE A 34 15.59 -8.42 -6.36
C ILE A 34 15.39 -9.37 -7.55
N CYS A 35 14.61 -8.97 -8.55
CA CYS A 35 14.27 -9.84 -9.69
C CYS A 35 15.47 -10.19 -10.56
N ARG A 36 16.34 -9.21 -10.88
CA ARG A 36 17.46 -9.41 -11.83
C ARG A 36 18.73 -9.94 -11.16
N LYS A 37 19.03 -9.47 -9.95
CA LYS A 37 20.32 -9.72 -9.28
C LYS A 37 20.18 -10.59 -8.02
N ARG A 38 18.95 -10.95 -7.63
CA ARG A 38 18.65 -11.73 -6.41
C ARG A 38 19.32 -11.14 -5.16
N LYS A 39 19.39 -9.80 -5.08
CA LYS A 39 20.09 -9.11 -3.99
C LYS A 39 19.29 -9.19 -2.68
N ARG A 40 19.86 -9.86 -1.69
CA ARG A 40 19.32 -9.92 -0.31
C ARG A 40 19.22 -8.55 0.34
N ASP A 41 20.21 -7.69 0.12
CA ASP A 41 20.22 -6.34 0.73
C ASP A 41 19.07 -5.48 0.19
N ALA A 42 18.74 -5.60 -1.11
CA ALA A 42 17.61 -4.90 -1.70
C ALA A 42 16.28 -5.41 -1.13
N LEU A 43 16.18 -6.72 -0.88
CA LEU A 43 15.02 -7.31 -0.21
C LEU A 43 14.88 -6.79 1.23
N ALA A 44 15.97 -6.82 2.02
CA ALA A 44 15.98 -6.28 3.37
C ALA A 44 15.58 -4.78 3.37
N CYS A 45 16.09 -3.99 2.41
CA CYS A 45 15.71 -2.59 2.26
C CYS A 45 14.21 -2.43 2.02
N ILE A 46 13.56 -3.25 1.17
CA ILE A 46 12.10 -3.15 0.98
C ILE A 46 11.34 -3.49 2.27
N HIS A 47 11.78 -4.50 3.03
CA HIS A 47 11.11 -4.90 4.27
C HIS A 47 11.27 -3.88 5.40
N GLU A 48 12.42 -3.21 5.48
CA GLU A 48 12.66 -2.18 6.50
C GLU A 48 12.20 -0.78 6.08
N ARG A 49 11.96 -0.56 4.78
CA ARG A 49 11.53 0.75 4.29
C ARG A 49 10.09 1.04 4.76
N PRO A 50 9.84 2.19 5.40
CA PRO A 50 8.49 2.67 5.59
C PRO A 50 7.91 3.01 4.21
N PHE A 51 6.97 2.21 3.74
CA PHE A 51 6.20 2.52 2.53
C PHE A 51 4.70 2.50 2.79
N CYS A 52 4.25 2.22 4.02
CA CYS A 52 2.86 2.17 4.42
C CYS A 52 2.53 3.16 5.54
N ARG A 53 2.12 4.38 5.21
CA ARG A 53 1.44 5.23 6.20
C ARG A 53 -0.06 4.99 6.11
N PHE A 54 -0.58 4.23 7.06
CA PHE A 54 -2.00 4.02 7.28
C PHE A 54 -2.30 4.21 8.76
N ALA A 55 -3.53 4.63 9.06
CA ALA A 55 -3.97 4.99 10.41
C ALA A 55 -3.60 3.88 11.41
N GLY A 56 -2.78 4.21 12.40
CA GLY A 56 -2.38 3.29 13.47
C GLY A 56 -1.10 2.47 13.24
N CYS A 57 -0.36 2.70 12.15
CA CYS A 57 0.91 2.01 11.91
C CYS A 57 2.09 2.97 11.83
N SER A 58 2.86 3.06 12.91
CA SER A 58 3.94 4.06 13.06
C SER A 58 5.08 3.87 12.05
N ASN A 59 5.39 2.62 11.68
CA ASN A 59 6.62 2.33 10.93
C ASN A 59 6.35 1.93 9.47
N GLY A 60 5.12 1.55 9.12
CA GLY A 60 4.72 1.33 7.74
C GLY A 60 5.53 0.31 6.94
N ARG A 61 6.12 -0.69 7.60
CA ARG A 61 6.85 -1.77 6.93
C ARG A 61 5.88 -2.86 6.48
N ILE A 62 6.33 -3.79 5.63
CA ILE A 62 5.54 -4.97 5.22
C ILE A 62 5.02 -5.73 6.45
N ILE A 63 5.90 -5.93 7.43
CA ILE A 63 5.58 -6.71 8.62
C ILE A 63 4.51 -6.04 9.48
N ASP A 64 4.58 -4.71 9.60
CA ASP A 64 3.61 -3.96 10.38
C ASP A 64 2.25 -3.92 9.62
N PHE A 65 2.28 -3.80 8.28
CA PHE A 65 1.09 -3.90 7.43
C PHE A 65 0.41 -5.27 7.49
N LEU A 66 1.18 -6.35 7.47
CA LEU A 66 0.63 -7.70 7.63
C LEU A 66 0.07 -7.94 9.04
N SER A 67 0.66 -7.33 10.06
CA SER A 67 0.13 -7.38 11.44
C SER A 67 -1.23 -6.68 11.52
N TYR A 68 -1.37 -5.51 10.90
CA TYR A 68 -2.65 -4.84 10.76
C TYR A 68 -3.71 -5.70 10.05
N LEU A 69 -3.33 -6.37 8.94
CA LEU A 69 -4.24 -7.27 8.23
C LEU A 69 -4.59 -8.53 9.05
N ASN A 70 -3.71 -8.97 9.96
CA ASN A 70 -4.02 -10.02 10.94
C ASN A 70 -5.09 -9.55 11.92
N ASP A 71 -4.97 -8.35 12.48
CA ASP A 71 -5.95 -7.79 13.42
C ASP A 71 -7.32 -7.62 12.73
N GLU A 72 -7.35 -7.13 11.49
CA GLU A 72 -8.57 -7.03 10.67
C GLU A 72 -9.22 -8.42 10.50
N ALA A 73 -8.42 -9.43 10.20
CA ALA A 73 -8.90 -10.80 10.01
C ALA A 73 -9.34 -11.48 11.33
N GLU A 74 -8.67 -11.19 12.44
CA GLU A 74 -9.06 -11.68 13.77
C GLU A 74 -10.42 -11.11 14.17
N ASN A 75 -10.62 -9.80 13.98
CA ASN A 75 -11.91 -9.14 14.21
C ASN A 75 -13.03 -9.70 13.32
N ALA A 76 -12.69 -10.18 12.12
CA ALA A 76 -13.63 -10.88 11.23
C ALA A 76 -13.85 -12.37 11.60
N GLY A 77 -13.22 -12.88 12.65
CA GLY A 77 -13.41 -14.24 13.17
C GLY A 77 -12.63 -15.33 12.43
N TYR A 78 -11.55 -14.98 11.71
CA TYR A 78 -10.70 -15.97 11.06
C TYR A 78 -9.80 -16.70 12.08
N SER A 79 -9.82 -18.04 12.07
CA SER A 79 -9.05 -18.89 13.00
C SER A 79 -7.71 -19.41 12.43
N PHE A 80 -7.32 -18.95 11.25
CA PHE A 80 -6.14 -19.43 10.51
C PHE A 80 -5.25 -18.26 10.06
N ILE A 81 -5.31 -17.14 10.78
CA ILE A 81 -4.60 -15.89 10.50
C ILE A 81 -3.08 -16.07 10.55
N ASP A 82 -2.54 -16.71 11.59
CA ASP A 82 -1.09 -16.97 11.71
C ASP A 82 -0.53 -17.68 10.48
N ARG A 83 -1.26 -18.70 9.99
CA ARG A 83 -0.84 -19.44 8.80
C ARG A 83 -0.92 -18.59 7.53
N ALA A 84 -1.93 -17.73 7.41
CA ALA A 84 -2.05 -16.84 6.27
C ALA A 84 -0.94 -15.78 6.25
N TYR A 85 -0.60 -15.24 7.43
CA TYR A 85 0.52 -14.35 7.65
C TYR A 85 1.83 -14.99 7.20
N ASP A 86 2.12 -16.18 7.74
CA ASP A 86 3.29 -17.00 7.44
C ASP A 86 3.48 -17.26 5.93
N MET A 87 2.38 -17.65 5.27
CA MET A 87 2.36 -17.90 3.84
C MET A 87 2.55 -16.63 3.01
N THR A 88 2.15 -15.48 3.52
CA THR A 88 2.32 -14.19 2.83
C THR A 88 3.73 -13.66 3.00
N ILE A 89 4.29 -13.75 4.20
CA ILE A 89 5.70 -13.45 4.45
C ILE A 89 6.58 -14.29 3.53
N ASP A 90 6.30 -15.59 3.41
CA ASP A 90 7.04 -16.47 2.49
C ASP A 90 7.04 -15.97 1.04
N LYS A 91 5.92 -15.39 0.57
CA LYS A 91 5.79 -14.79 -0.77
C LYS A 91 6.67 -13.58 -0.96
N PHE A 92 6.84 -12.74 0.06
CA PHE A 92 7.59 -11.50 -0.07
C PHE A 92 8.99 -11.54 0.53
N ALA A 93 9.40 -12.61 1.23
CA ALA A 93 10.69 -12.68 1.93
C ALA A 93 11.64 -13.81 1.45
N LYS A 94 11.16 -14.78 0.66
CA LYS A 94 12.00 -15.92 0.22
C LYS A 94 12.56 -15.72 -1.19
N LEU A 95 13.86 -15.48 -1.28
CA LEU A 95 14.59 -15.51 -2.55
C LEU A 95 14.72 -16.95 -3.08
N PRO A 96 14.71 -17.14 -4.40
CA PRO A 96 14.89 -18.46 -5.00
C PRO A 96 16.28 -19.00 -4.69
N SER A 97 16.37 -20.29 -4.38
CA SER A 97 17.66 -20.94 -4.12
C SER A 97 18.59 -20.82 -5.33
N ALA A 98 19.90 -20.73 -5.06
CA ALA A 98 20.92 -20.69 -6.11
C ALA A 98 21.10 -22.06 -6.79
N THR A 99 20.67 -23.15 -6.14
CA THR A 99 20.80 -24.53 -6.62
C THR A 99 19.72 -24.87 -7.65
N PRO A 100 20.08 -25.10 -8.93
CA PRO A 100 19.13 -25.52 -9.95
C PRO A 100 18.62 -26.94 -9.64
N GLY A 101 17.31 -27.10 -9.42
CA GLY A 101 16.67 -28.41 -9.21
C GLY A 101 16.04 -28.62 -7.83
N GLU A 102 16.40 -27.83 -6.83
CA GLU A 102 15.66 -27.78 -5.56
C GLU A 102 14.38 -26.96 -5.76
N ARG A 103 13.31 -27.62 -6.21
CA ARG A 103 11.95 -27.07 -6.23
C ARG A 103 11.40 -26.93 -4.81
N ASN A 104 12.06 -26.18 -3.95
CA ASN A 104 11.66 -26.04 -2.55
C ASN A 104 11.33 -24.59 -2.23
N GLY A 105 10.11 -24.19 -2.62
CA GLY A 105 9.42 -23.09 -1.95
C GLY A 105 8.95 -21.95 -2.83
N VAL A 106 8.43 -20.95 -2.14
CA VAL A 106 7.89 -19.72 -2.68
C VAL A 106 9.03 -18.83 -3.16
N ASP A 107 8.87 -18.19 -4.32
CA ASP A 107 9.87 -17.35 -4.97
C ASP A 107 9.40 -15.89 -5.00
N CYS A 108 10.03 -15.04 -4.18
CA CYS A 108 9.67 -13.63 -4.06
C CYS A 108 9.84 -12.84 -5.36
N THR A 109 10.70 -13.30 -6.27
CA THR A 109 10.96 -12.61 -7.55
C THR A 109 9.74 -12.61 -8.47
N ARG A 110 8.82 -13.57 -8.31
CA ARG A 110 7.56 -13.59 -9.07
C ARG A 110 6.64 -12.45 -8.67
N TYR A 111 6.47 -12.24 -7.36
CA TYR A 111 5.61 -11.20 -6.81
C TYR A 111 6.18 -9.80 -7.09
N PHE A 112 7.49 -9.61 -6.89
CA PHE A 112 8.14 -8.35 -7.28
C PHE A 112 8.18 -8.15 -8.80
N GLY A 113 8.22 -9.23 -9.59
CA GLY A 113 8.05 -9.19 -11.04
C GLY A 113 6.67 -8.66 -11.44
N ALA A 114 5.60 -9.21 -10.86
CA ALA A 114 4.23 -8.74 -11.10
C ALA A 114 4.06 -7.25 -10.72
N TYR A 115 4.64 -6.84 -9.58
CA TYR A 115 4.70 -5.44 -9.18
C TYR A 115 5.39 -4.56 -10.24
N LEU A 116 6.57 -4.96 -10.72
CA LEU A 116 7.31 -4.21 -11.74
C LEU A 116 6.54 -4.10 -13.05
N SER A 117 5.96 -5.20 -13.52
CA SER A 117 5.15 -5.20 -14.75
C SER A 117 3.95 -4.25 -14.64
N PHE A 118 3.35 -4.10 -13.46
CA PHE A 118 2.30 -3.12 -13.23
C PHE A 118 2.82 -1.68 -13.27
N ILE A 119 3.93 -1.38 -12.60
CA ILE A 119 4.55 -0.05 -12.62
C ILE A 119 4.98 0.35 -14.03
N GLU A 120 5.58 -0.58 -14.79
CA GLU A 120 5.99 -0.36 -16.18
C GLU A 120 4.79 -0.02 -17.09
N LYS A 121 3.64 -0.71 -16.93
CA LYS A 121 2.39 -0.38 -17.64
C LYS A 121 1.83 1.00 -17.31
N LYS A 122 2.19 1.57 -16.16
CA LYS A 122 1.77 2.91 -15.70
C LYS A 122 2.86 3.97 -15.86
N GLN A 123 4.00 3.63 -16.45
CA GLN A 123 5.17 4.50 -16.49
C GLN A 123 4.89 5.84 -17.17
N GLU A 124 4.06 5.87 -18.22
CA GLU A 124 3.75 7.11 -18.92
C GLU A 124 2.96 8.10 -18.05
N ILE A 125 2.03 7.59 -17.24
CA ILE A 125 1.29 8.40 -16.27
C ILE A 125 2.24 8.83 -15.14
N LEU A 126 3.09 7.93 -14.66
CA LEU A 126 4.00 8.23 -13.56
C LEU A 126 5.04 9.31 -13.91
N ARG A 127 5.45 9.39 -15.18
CA ARG A 127 6.37 10.44 -15.66
C ARG A 127 5.80 11.85 -15.58
N THR A 128 4.47 11.99 -15.63
CA THR A 128 3.81 13.30 -15.51
C THR A 128 3.51 13.67 -14.07
N MET A 129 3.66 12.72 -13.13
CA MET A 129 3.45 12.95 -11.71
C MET A 129 4.66 13.60 -11.04
N HIS A 130 4.40 14.38 -9.99
CA HIS A 130 5.45 14.86 -9.09
C HIS A 130 6.18 13.66 -8.43
N PRO A 131 7.51 13.71 -8.21
CA PRO A 131 8.28 12.57 -7.68
C PRO A 131 7.73 11.96 -6.38
N LEU A 132 7.25 12.79 -5.47
CA LEU A 132 6.64 12.33 -4.22
C LEU A 132 5.31 11.57 -4.46
N ALA A 133 4.50 12.06 -5.40
CA ALA A 133 3.24 11.42 -5.78
C ALA A 133 3.51 10.08 -6.49
N GLN A 134 4.57 10.03 -7.30
CA GLN A 134 5.05 8.79 -7.90
C GLN A 134 5.48 7.77 -6.83
N GLU A 135 6.32 8.15 -5.86
CA GLU A 135 6.74 7.26 -4.77
C GLU A 135 5.53 6.74 -3.97
N GLN A 136 4.56 7.61 -3.69
CA GLN A 136 3.34 7.23 -2.99
C GLN A 136 2.48 6.26 -3.82
N PHE A 137 2.36 6.48 -5.13
CA PHE A 137 1.66 5.57 -6.03
C PHE A 137 2.32 4.19 -6.06
N GLU A 138 3.65 4.16 -6.21
CA GLU A 138 4.47 2.95 -6.22
C GLU A 138 4.34 2.15 -4.92
N ALA A 139 4.33 2.85 -3.78
CA ALA A 139 4.14 2.25 -2.46
C ALA A 139 2.73 1.64 -2.29
N ARG A 140 1.69 2.37 -2.71
CA ARG A 140 0.29 1.89 -2.69
C ARG A 140 0.09 0.67 -3.58
N ALA A 141 0.72 0.64 -4.75
CA ALA A 141 0.66 -0.52 -5.64
C ALA A 141 1.24 -1.78 -4.97
N LEU A 142 2.37 -1.64 -4.26
CA LEU A 142 2.97 -2.75 -3.51
C LEU A 142 2.07 -3.20 -2.34
N GLN A 143 1.49 -2.27 -1.57
CA GLN A 143 0.54 -2.59 -0.50
C GLN A 143 -0.65 -3.39 -1.00
N ARG A 144 -1.27 -2.94 -2.09
CA ARG A 144 -2.43 -3.61 -2.70
C ARG A 144 -2.07 -5.04 -3.10
N LEU A 145 -0.88 -5.24 -3.66
CA LEU A 145 -0.37 -6.56 -3.99
C LEU A 145 -0.19 -7.44 -2.73
N VAL A 146 0.43 -6.91 -1.67
CA VAL A 146 0.62 -7.62 -0.39
C VAL A 146 -0.71 -8.02 0.22
N ARG A 147 -1.69 -7.10 0.31
CA ARG A 147 -3.03 -7.37 0.83
C ARG A 147 -3.75 -8.45 0.03
N HIS A 148 -3.71 -8.35 -1.30
CA HIS A 148 -4.30 -9.36 -2.17
C HIS A 148 -3.72 -10.75 -1.90
N HIS A 149 -2.39 -10.86 -1.83
CA HIS A 149 -1.76 -12.15 -1.52
C HIS A 149 -2.03 -12.62 -0.09
N TYR A 150 -2.23 -11.72 0.87
CA TYR A 150 -2.69 -12.06 2.21
C TYR A 150 -4.10 -12.65 2.21
N GLU A 151 -5.05 -12.05 1.48
CA GLU A 151 -6.40 -12.62 1.31
C GLU A 151 -6.36 -13.99 0.62
N LEU A 152 -5.52 -14.15 -0.41
CA LEU A 152 -5.29 -15.46 -1.03
C LEU A 152 -4.72 -16.46 -0.04
N SER A 153 -3.76 -16.05 0.80
CA SER A 153 -3.19 -16.87 1.87
C SER A 153 -4.23 -17.23 2.94
N LEU A 154 -5.16 -16.34 3.31
CA LEU A 154 -6.29 -16.66 4.18
C LEU A 154 -7.15 -17.77 3.57
N ARG A 155 -7.50 -17.64 2.29
CA ARG A 155 -8.28 -18.66 1.57
C ARG A 155 -7.52 -19.98 1.44
N GLU A 156 -6.20 -19.95 1.27
CA GLU A 156 -5.35 -21.14 1.22
C GLU A 156 -5.12 -21.80 2.59
N ALA A 157 -4.89 -21.01 3.63
CA ALA A 157 -4.78 -21.47 5.02
C ALA A 157 -6.10 -22.14 5.47
N ARG A 158 -7.24 -21.55 5.08
CA ARG A 158 -8.57 -22.16 5.26
C ARG A 158 -8.66 -23.53 4.59
N ARG A 159 -8.18 -23.68 3.36
CA ARG A 159 -8.17 -24.96 2.63
C ARG A 159 -7.31 -26.01 3.33
N ASN A 160 -6.09 -25.64 3.71
CA ASN A 160 -5.11 -26.57 4.28
C ASN A 160 -5.47 -27.09 5.69
N GLY A 161 -6.21 -26.34 6.50
CA GLY A 161 -6.74 -26.84 7.78
C GLY A 161 -7.95 -27.78 7.64
N ARG A 162 -8.57 -27.79 6.46
CA ARG A 162 -9.92 -28.31 6.25
C ARG A 162 -10.01 -29.42 5.22
N SER A 163 -8.93 -29.94 4.64
CA SER A 163 -9.04 -31.06 3.69
C SER A 163 -8.84 -32.42 4.37
N SER A 164 -9.59 -33.43 3.94
CA SER A 164 -9.44 -34.83 4.35
C SER A 164 -9.38 -35.72 3.13
N ARG A 165 -8.60 -36.81 3.23
CA ARG A 165 -8.52 -37.83 2.19
C ARG A 165 -9.90 -38.45 1.98
N TYR A 166 -10.33 -38.53 0.74
CA TYR A 166 -11.55 -39.21 0.31
C TYR A 166 -11.19 -40.19 -0.81
N VAL A 167 -11.63 -41.44 -0.65
CA VAL A 167 -11.32 -42.52 -1.59
C VAL A 167 -12.52 -42.74 -2.49
N ILE A 168 -12.35 -42.49 -3.79
CA ILE A 168 -13.34 -42.75 -4.83
C ILE A 168 -13.05 -44.16 -5.35
N ARG A 169 -14.06 -45.05 -5.30
CA ARG A 169 -13.96 -46.42 -5.82
C ARG A 169 -14.84 -46.57 -7.05
N ALA A 170 -14.26 -47.01 -8.16
CA ALA A 170 -14.95 -47.28 -9.42
C ALA A 170 -14.22 -48.41 -10.17
N ASN A 171 -14.98 -49.33 -10.79
CA ASN A 171 -14.44 -50.44 -11.60
C ASN A 171 -13.35 -51.28 -10.88
N GLY A 172 -13.53 -51.55 -9.58
CA GLY A 172 -12.57 -52.33 -8.78
C GLY A 172 -11.26 -51.63 -8.44
N LYS A 173 -11.08 -50.37 -8.87
CA LYS A 173 -9.92 -49.54 -8.60
C LYS A 173 -10.30 -48.33 -7.73
N SER A 174 -9.30 -47.65 -7.17
CA SER A 174 -9.52 -46.49 -6.30
C SER A 174 -8.60 -45.32 -6.59
N ILE A 175 -9.15 -44.11 -6.57
CA ILE A 175 -8.39 -42.85 -6.55
C ILE A 175 -8.55 -42.20 -5.17
N THR A 176 -7.46 -41.66 -4.62
CA THR A 176 -7.50 -40.82 -3.42
C THR A 176 -7.41 -39.33 -3.81
N VAL A 177 -8.40 -38.56 -3.38
CA VAL A 177 -8.48 -37.10 -3.56
C VAL A 177 -8.60 -36.40 -2.19
N LEU A 178 -8.33 -35.10 -2.16
CA LEU A 178 -8.55 -34.26 -0.99
C LEU A 178 -9.89 -33.55 -1.11
N MET A 179 -10.75 -33.72 -0.09
CA MET A 179 -12.08 -33.11 -0.02
C MET A 179 -12.24 -32.27 1.26
N PRO A 180 -13.03 -31.18 1.24
CA PRO A 180 -13.33 -30.41 2.45
C PRO A 180 -13.93 -31.28 3.57
N LYS A 181 -13.36 -31.19 4.76
CA LYS A 181 -13.71 -31.87 6.02
C LYS A 181 -15.14 -31.53 6.44
N GLN A 182 -15.62 -30.34 6.09
CA GLN A 182 -16.98 -29.88 6.39
C GLN A 182 -18.05 -30.65 5.63
N ILE A 183 -17.70 -31.23 4.48
CA ILE A 183 -18.65 -31.99 3.68
C ILE A 183 -18.69 -33.41 4.25
N ALA A 184 -19.85 -33.84 4.73
CA ALA A 184 -20.07 -35.20 5.21
C ALA A 184 -19.90 -36.23 4.08
N GLY A 185 -19.50 -37.46 4.40
CA GLY A 185 -19.15 -38.48 3.40
C GLY A 185 -20.23 -38.76 2.35
N ALA A 186 -21.52 -38.74 2.74
CA ALA A 186 -22.64 -38.90 1.80
C ALA A 186 -22.74 -37.72 0.82
N ALA A 187 -22.57 -36.49 1.30
CA ALA A 187 -22.55 -35.30 0.46
C ALA A 187 -21.34 -35.28 -0.48
N ARG A 188 -20.18 -35.78 -0.05
CA ARG A 188 -19.00 -35.96 -0.93
C ARG A 188 -19.30 -36.90 -2.09
N ARG A 189 -19.93 -38.04 -1.81
CA ARG A 189 -20.31 -39.03 -2.83
C ARG A 189 -21.30 -38.44 -3.83
N LYS A 190 -22.35 -37.78 -3.33
CA LYS A 190 -23.37 -37.12 -4.15
C LYS A 190 -22.72 -36.07 -5.05
N TRP A 191 -21.89 -35.20 -4.48
CA TRP A 191 -21.21 -34.16 -5.23
C TRP A 191 -20.33 -34.71 -6.35
N ILE A 192 -19.51 -35.74 -6.07
CA ILE A 192 -18.66 -36.39 -7.09
C ILE A 192 -19.51 -36.99 -8.21
N ALA A 193 -20.62 -37.66 -7.88
CA ALA A 193 -21.53 -38.23 -8.88
C ALA A 193 -22.17 -37.16 -9.78
N GLU A 194 -22.49 -35.99 -9.22
CA GLU A 194 -23.13 -34.88 -9.95
C GLU A 194 -22.13 -34.07 -10.80
N ASN A 195 -20.85 -33.99 -10.40
CA ASN A 195 -19.90 -33.05 -11.00
C ASN A 195 -18.76 -33.73 -11.79
N ALA A 196 -18.29 -34.90 -11.36
CA ALA A 196 -17.08 -35.51 -11.95
C ALA A 196 -17.34 -36.35 -13.21
N GLY A 197 -18.62 -36.59 -13.53
CA GLY A 197 -19.03 -37.52 -14.57
C GLY A 197 -18.61 -38.95 -14.26
N THR A 198 -18.42 -39.77 -15.30
CA THR A 198 -17.88 -41.12 -15.16
C THR A 198 -16.42 -41.05 -14.72
N VAL A 199 -16.11 -41.57 -13.53
CA VAL A 199 -14.75 -41.63 -12.98
C VAL A 199 -14.10 -42.95 -13.37
N ASP A 200 -12.96 -42.90 -14.06
CA ASP A 200 -12.15 -44.08 -14.38
C ASP A 200 -10.77 -44.05 -13.70
N PRO A 201 -10.60 -44.74 -12.55
CA PRO A 201 -9.31 -44.84 -11.87
C PRO A 201 -8.16 -45.44 -12.68
N GLY A 202 -8.44 -46.13 -13.78
CA GLY A 202 -7.42 -46.70 -14.67
C GLY A 202 -6.82 -45.68 -15.64
N LYS A 203 -7.48 -44.54 -15.85
CA LYS A 203 -7.07 -43.54 -16.84
C LYS A 203 -5.93 -42.66 -16.30
N PRO A 204 -4.79 -42.53 -17.01
CA PRO A 204 -3.72 -41.61 -16.62
C PRO A 204 -4.23 -40.17 -16.50
N GLY A 205 -3.88 -39.49 -15.40
CA GLY A 205 -4.30 -38.11 -15.13
C GLY A 205 -5.71 -37.95 -14.56
N GLU A 206 -6.45 -39.04 -14.34
CA GLU A 206 -7.84 -38.94 -13.82
C GLU A 206 -7.89 -38.40 -12.39
N ARG A 207 -6.90 -38.76 -11.56
CA ARG A 207 -6.76 -38.19 -10.21
C ARG A 207 -6.61 -36.68 -10.27
N GLU A 208 -5.71 -36.20 -11.12
CA GLU A 208 -5.40 -34.78 -11.28
C GLU A 208 -6.62 -34.05 -11.84
N ARG A 209 -7.33 -34.63 -12.82
CA ARG A 209 -8.60 -34.09 -13.35
C ARG A 209 -9.65 -33.90 -12.25
N ILE A 210 -9.86 -34.92 -11.42
CA ILE A 210 -10.86 -34.87 -10.35
C ILE A 210 -10.43 -33.92 -9.23
N GLN A 211 -9.14 -33.90 -8.88
CA GLN A 211 -8.63 -32.96 -7.90
C GLN A 211 -8.78 -31.52 -8.39
N MET A 212 -8.43 -31.23 -9.65
CA MET A 212 -8.67 -29.93 -10.28
C MET A 212 -10.15 -29.56 -10.28
N LEU A 213 -11.06 -30.50 -10.52
CA LEU A 213 -12.49 -30.23 -10.48
C LEU A 213 -12.99 -29.93 -9.06
N ILE A 214 -12.52 -30.68 -8.05
CA ILE A 214 -12.82 -30.41 -6.63
C ILE A 214 -12.28 -29.03 -6.27
N ASP A 215 -11.06 -28.73 -6.69
CA ASP A 215 -10.41 -27.46 -6.43
C ASP A 215 -11.20 -26.33 -7.14
N ASP A 216 -11.59 -26.48 -8.40
CA ASP A 216 -12.35 -25.49 -9.16
C ASP A 216 -13.79 -25.30 -8.67
N ARG A 217 -14.51 -26.36 -8.30
CA ARG A 217 -15.97 -26.27 -8.03
C ARG A 217 -16.35 -26.29 -6.57
N LEU A 218 -15.62 -27.03 -5.74
CA LEU A 218 -15.77 -26.99 -4.29
C LEU A 218 -14.85 -25.95 -3.66
N SER A 219 -13.79 -25.54 -4.35
CA SER A 219 -13.06 -24.33 -3.95
C SER A 219 -13.47 -23.08 -4.72
N GLY A 220 -14.10 -23.14 -5.91
CA GLY A 220 -14.55 -21.96 -6.67
C GLY A 220 -15.92 -21.36 -6.33
N LEU A 221 -16.54 -21.73 -5.21
CA LEU A 221 -17.29 -20.72 -4.44
C LEU A 221 -16.34 -19.67 -3.79
N LEU A 222 -15.02 -19.86 -3.93
CA LEU A 222 -13.92 -18.99 -3.51
C LEU A 222 -12.74 -19.11 -4.51
N ILE A 223 -12.85 -18.40 -5.63
CA ILE A 223 -11.81 -17.99 -6.61
C ILE A 223 -11.62 -18.92 -7.83
N GLY A 224 -11.89 -18.38 -9.02
CA GLY A 224 -11.49 -18.94 -10.31
C GLY A 224 -10.01 -18.68 -10.64
N ASP A 225 -9.50 -19.41 -11.61
CA ASP A 225 -8.15 -19.24 -12.17
C ASP A 225 -7.91 -17.78 -12.59
N ILE A 226 -7.20 -17.06 -11.74
CA ILE A 226 -6.75 -15.71 -12.00
C ILE A 226 -5.33 -15.82 -12.53
N HIS A 227 -5.16 -15.59 -13.82
CA HIS A 227 -3.87 -15.21 -14.36
C HIS A 227 -3.44 -13.90 -13.69
N GLU A 228 -2.35 -13.91 -12.92
CA GLU A 228 -1.76 -12.72 -12.28
C GLU A 228 -1.54 -11.56 -13.29
N GLU A 229 -1.30 -11.90 -14.55
CA GLU A 229 -1.11 -10.94 -15.63
C GLU A 229 -2.42 -10.25 -16.08
N THR A 230 -3.55 -10.96 -16.06
CA THR A 230 -4.85 -10.45 -16.53
C THR A 230 -5.47 -9.46 -15.53
N MET A 231 -5.22 -9.63 -14.23
CA MET A 231 -5.81 -8.76 -13.19
C MET A 231 -5.13 -7.41 -13.01
N MET A 232 -3.85 -7.31 -13.34
CA MET A 232 -3.12 -6.03 -13.31
C MET A 232 -3.27 -5.25 -14.62
N THR A 233 -3.73 -5.89 -15.70
CA THR A 233 -3.96 -5.25 -17.02
C THR A 233 -5.37 -4.78 -17.24
N ASP A 234 -6.36 -5.36 -16.57
CA ASP A 234 -7.75 -4.98 -16.76
C ASP A 234 -8.03 -3.63 -16.07
N PRO A 235 -8.37 -2.56 -16.84
CA PRO A 235 -8.69 -1.26 -16.28
C PRO A 235 -9.87 -1.29 -15.29
N SER A 236 -10.76 -2.29 -15.38
CA SER A 236 -11.90 -2.46 -14.46
C SER A 236 -11.48 -2.95 -13.08
N TYR A 237 -10.35 -3.65 -12.94
CA TYR A 237 -9.84 -4.10 -11.63
C TYR A 237 -9.09 -3.01 -10.87
N GLY A 238 -8.62 -1.96 -11.55
CA GLY A 238 -8.16 -0.73 -10.88
C GLY A 238 -9.26 -0.05 -10.06
N VAL A 239 -10.53 -0.33 -10.38
CA VAL A 239 -11.73 0.18 -9.69
C VAL A 239 -12.26 -0.81 -8.62
N HIS A 240 -11.87 -2.09 -8.67
CA HIS A 240 -12.40 -3.15 -7.79
C HIS A 240 -11.42 -3.71 -6.76
N MET A 241 -10.17 -3.24 -6.71
CA MET A 241 -9.33 -3.52 -5.55
C MET A 241 -9.95 -2.88 -4.31
N PRO A 242 -10.18 -3.64 -3.22
CA PRO A 242 -10.80 -3.07 -2.02
C PRO A 242 -9.95 -1.88 -1.55
N PRO A 243 -10.57 -0.71 -1.31
CA PRO A 243 -9.84 0.46 -0.83
C PRO A 243 -9.04 0.08 0.40
N ILE A 244 -7.85 0.64 0.53
CA ILE A 244 -7.00 0.36 1.70
C ILE A 244 -7.76 0.98 2.89
N PRO A 245 -8.20 0.20 3.89
CA PRO A 245 -8.86 0.78 5.06
C PRO A 245 -7.91 1.79 5.69
N GLY A 246 -8.40 3.02 5.83
CA GLY A 246 -7.58 4.18 6.16
C GLY A 246 -7.42 5.22 5.04
N GLU A 247 -7.75 4.90 3.78
CA GLU A 247 -7.75 5.89 2.67
C GLU A 247 -8.72 7.06 2.96
N ASP A 248 -9.81 6.80 3.69
CA ASP A 248 -10.77 7.83 4.15
C ASP A 248 -10.48 8.37 5.56
N HIS A 249 -9.67 7.67 6.37
CA HIS A 249 -9.46 8.03 7.79
C HIS A 249 -8.33 9.00 8.04
N LEU A 250 -7.48 9.28 7.04
CA LEU A 250 -6.41 10.25 7.25
C LEU A 250 -6.92 11.67 7.45
N GLY A 251 -8.20 12.00 7.15
CA GLY A 251 -8.83 13.29 7.47
C GLY A 251 -8.17 14.55 6.86
N LEU A 252 -6.99 14.39 6.26
CA LEU A 252 -6.08 15.38 5.71
C LEU A 252 -5.99 15.17 4.19
N THR A 253 -7.12 14.85 3.56
CA THR A 253 -7.24 15.16 2.13
C THR A 253 -7.11 16.68 1.97
N ALA A 254 -6.74 17.18 0.78
CA ALA A 254 -6.74 18.62 0.55
C ALA A 254 -8.11 19.25 0.91
N ALA A 255 -9.20 18.50 0.69
CA ALA A 255 -10.54 18.86 1.12
C ALA A 255 -10.71 18.85 2.65
N GLY A 256 -10.28 17.80 3.36
CA GLY A 256 -10.39 17.72 4.81
C GLY A 256 -9.56 18.79 5.54
N LEU A 257 -8.34 19.05 5.05
CA LEU A 257 -7.50 20.16 5.51
C LEU A 257 -8.15 21.51 5.22
N ALA A 258 -8.74 21.68 4.03
CA ALA A 258 -9.48 22.88 3.69
C ALA A 258 -10.65 23.11 4.66
N GLU A 259 -11.44 22.08 4.98
CA GLU A 259 -12.56 22.20 5.91
C GLU A 259 -12.10 22.56 7.34
N ALA A 260 -11.04 21.93 7.84
CA ALA A 260 -10.48 22.27 9.15
C ALA A 260 -10.02 23.74 9.21
N VAL A 261 -9.37 24.21 8.16
CA VAL A 261 -8.93 25.61 8.05
C VAL A 261 -10.11 26.57 7.86
N VAL A 262 -11.13 26.17 7.09
CA VAL A 262 -12.39 26.92 6.92
C VAL A 262 -13.08 27.12 8.26
N GLU A 263 -13.25 26.06 9.04
CA GLU A 263 -13.91 26.12 10.34
C GLU A 263 -13.20 27.10 11.27
N GLU A 264 -11.88 26.94 11.45
CA GLU A 264 -11.10 27.82 12.34
C GLU A 264 -11.13 29.29 11.86
N LYS A 265 -10.95 29.53 10.55
CA LYS A 265 -10.89 30.89 9.98
C LYS A 265 -12.23 31.61 9.99
N THR A 266 -13.32 30.90 9.74
CA THR A 266 -14.66 31.50 9.72
C THR A 266 -15.18 31.78 11.13
N GLN A 267 -14.88 30.93 12.11
CA GLN A 267 -15.15 31.19 13.52
C GLN A 267 -14.33 32.39 14.03
N GLY A 268 -13.04 32.46 13.62
CA GLY A 268 -12.11 33.53 13.94
C GLY A 268 -12.13 34.74 13.00
N ILE A 269 -13.16 34.93 12.18
CA ILE A 269 -13.14 35.91 11.07
C ILE A 269 -12.80 37.34 11.52
N TYR A 270 -13.25 37.75 12.70
CA TYR A 270 -12.99 39.07 13.29
C TYR A 270 -11.51 39.34 13.62
N ARG A 271 -10.68 38.29 13.66
CA ARG A 271 -9.22 38.40 13.85
C ARG A 271 -8.46 38.56 12.53
N LEU A 272 -9.14 38.40 11.39
CA LEU A 272 -8.55 38.54 10.06
C LEU A 272 -8.46 40.02 9.65
N ARG A 273 -7.82 40.30 8.53
CA ARG A 273 -7.70 41.69 8.03
C ARG A 273 -9.05 42.24 7.60
N PRO A 274 -9.30 43.57 7.69
CA PRO A 274 -10.60 44.16 7.35
C PRO A 274 -11.12 43.80 5.94
N ALA A 275 -10.24 43.68 4.95
CA ALA A 275 -10.63 43.26 3.60
C ALA A 275 -11.18 41.82 3.55
N ILE A 276 -10.62 40.90 4.35
CA ILE A 276 -11.07 39.52 4.46
C ILE A 276 -12.33 39.42 5.34
N GLN A 277 -12.40 40.23 6.41
CA GLN A 277 -13.60 40.33 7.26
C GLN A 277 -14.85 40.70 6.46
N LYS A 278 -14.71 41.64 5.52
CA LYS A 278 -15.81 42.13 4.67
C LYS A 278 -16.45 41.07 3.79
N LEU A 279 -15.77 39.95 3.50
CA LEU A 279 -16.34 38.83 2.76
C LEU A 279 -17.47 38.16 3.54
N GLY A 280 -17.40 38.13 4.87
CA GLY A 280 -18.28 37.32 5.70
C GLY A 280 -17.90 35.83 5.66
N ARG A 281 -18.55 35.04 6.51
CA ARG A 281 -18.17 33.63 6.76
C ARG A 281 -18.35 32.73 5.53
N SER A 282 -19.45 32.90 4.80
CA SER A 282 -19.77 32.07 3.63
C SER A 282 -18.76 32.26 2.50
N GLU A 283 -18.51 33.50 2.11
CA GLU A 283 -17.56 33.82 1.04
C GLU A 283 -16.13 33.49 1.43
N LEU A 284 -15.75 33.69 2.69
CA LEU A 284 -14.44 33.27 3.19
C LEU A 284 -14.27 31.75 3.12
N ALA A 285 -15.28 30.96 3.51
CA ALA A 285 -15.24 29.51 3.39
C ALA A 285 -15.06 29.07 1.93
N SER A 286 -15.84 29.67 1.02
CA SER A 286 -15.76 29.44 -0.41
C SER A 286 -14.37 29.76 -0.97
N LEU A 287 -13.83 30.94 -0.62
CA LEU A 287 -12.49 31.37 -1.04
C LEU A 287 -11.41 30.37 -0.59
N ILE A 288 -11.43 29.94 0.67
CA ILE A 288 -10.45 28.99 1.20
C ILE A 288 -10.53 27.66 0.44
N ARG A 289 -11.73 27.08 0.24
CA ARG A 289 -11.90 25.83 -0.52
C ARG A 289 -11.35 25.94 -1.93
N LYS A 290 -11.63 27.05 -2.63
CA LYS A 290 -11.11 27.27 -3.99
C LYS A 290 -9.58 27.41 -4.03
N ILE A 291 -8.97 28.02 -3.01
CA ILE A 291 -7.51 28.07 -2.88
C ILE A 291 -6.95 26.66 -2.74
N PHE A 292 -7.48 25.85 -1.81
CA PHE A 292 -7.00 24.48 -1.59
C PHE A 292 -7.22 23.57 -2.81
N ASN A 293 -8.40 23.63 -3.43
CA ASN A 293 -8.70 22.86 -4.64
C ASN A 293 -7.79 23.24 -5.79
N GLY A 294 -7.67 24.54 -6.08
CA GLY A 294 -6.77 25.04 -7.13
C GLY A 294 -5.32 24.66 -6.90
N LEU A 295 -4.85 24.63 -5.65
CA LEU A 295 -3.50 24.16 -5.33
C LEU A 295 -3.36 22.65 -5.51
N SER A 296 -4.35 21.86 -5.09
CA SER A 296 -4.32 20.40 -5.24
C SER A 296 -4.41 19.95 -6.70
N GLU A 297 -5.09 20.72 -7.54
CA GLU A 297 -5.27 20.47 -8.98
C GLU A 297 -4.17 21.10 -9.83
N GLY A 298 -3.31 21.94 -9.24
CA GLY A 298 -2.26 22.67 -9.96
C GLY A 298 -2.78 23.84 -10.82
N ASP A 299 -4.05 24.23 -10.71
CA ASP A 299 -4.68 25.35 -11.42
C ASP A 299 -4.98 26.53 -10.49
N TYR A 300 -4.09 26.80 -9.53
CA TYR A 300 -4.25 27.93 -8.63
C TYR A 300 -3.99 29.25 -9.35
N ARG A 301 -5.05 30.05 -9.56
CA ARG A 301 -5.00 31.35 -10.25
C ARG A 301 -5.35 32.51 -9.32
N PRO A 302 -4.37 33.09 -8.61
CA PRO A 302 -4.67 34.08 -7.58
C PRO A 302 -5.26 35.40 -8.13
N SER A 303 -4.86 35.81 -9.34
CA SER A 303 -5.40 37.04 -9.93
C SER A 303 -6.90 36.92 -10.25
N GLU A 304 -7.36 35.74 -10.66
CA GLU A 304 -8.76 35.47 -10.96
C GLU A 304 -9.58 35.39 -9.67
N LEU A 305 -9.08 34.67 -8.66
CA LEU A 305 -9.70 34.58 -7.34
C LEU A 305 -9.79 35.95 -6.65
N ALA A 306 -8.75 36.79 -6.73
CA ALA A 306 -8.78 38.13 -6.15
C ALA A 306 -9.92 38.97 -6.75
N ARG A 307 -10.06 38.91 -8.07
CA ARG A 307 -11.15 39.61 -8.79
C ARG A 307 -12.52 39.04 -8.42
N GLU A 308 -12.66 37.72 -8.35
CA GLU A 308 -13.92 37.04 -8.03
C GLU A 308 -14.46 37.49 -6.66
N TYR A 309 -13.60 37.53 -5.65
CA TYR A 309 -14.00 37.89 -4.27
C TYR A 309 -13.86 39.39 -3.96
N GLY A 310 -13.64 40.25 -4.98
CA GLY A 310 -13.51 41.70 -4.78
C GLY A 310 -12.32 42.11 -3.92
N LEU A 311 -11.25 41.31 -3.88
CA LEU A 311 -10.02 41.57 -3.14
C LEU A 311 -8.97 42.21 -4.03
N SER A 312 -8.14 43.11 -3.46
CA SER A 312 -6.91 43.51 -4.15
C SER A 312 -5.93 42.33 -4.22
N LYS A 313 -5.12 42.27 -5.29
CA LYS A 313 -4.03 41.27 -5.39
C LYS A 313 -3.14 41.24 -4.15
N SER A 314 -2.84 42.42 -3.60
CA SER A 314 -2.06 42.55 -2.36
C SER A 314 -2.77 41.99 -1.11
N SER A 315 -4.09 42.13 -1.02
CA SER A 315 -4.87 41.58 0.09
C SER A 315 -4.93 40.06 0.01
N LEU A 316 -5.20 39.50 -1.16
CA LEU A 316 -5.17 38.05 -1.37
C LEU A 316 -3.76 37.49 -1.16
N SER A 317 -2.72 38.17 -1.64
CA SER A 317 -1.33 37.76 -1.45
C SER A 317 -0.93 37.65 0.03
N ARG A 318 -1.33 38.63 0.86
CA ARG A 318 -1.06 38.57 2.30
C ARG A 318 -1.89 37.50 3.03
N PHE A 319 -3.05 37.16 2.50
CA PHE A 319 -3.90 36.12 3.07
C PHE A 319 -3.42 34.71 2.68
N ALA A 320 -3.19 34.46 1.39
CA ALA A 320 -2.96 33.13 0.80
C ALA A 320 -1.54 32.92 0.24
N GLY A 321 -0.66 33.93 0.28
CA GLY A 321 0.77 33.75 0.00
C GLY A 321 1.19 33.66 -1.46
N THR A 322 0.53 34.38 -2.37
CA THR A 322 0.75 34.29 -3.83
C THR A 322 2.17 34.67 -4.32
N GLY A 323 3.08 35.04 -3.42
CA GLY A 323 4.49 35.33 -3.68
C GLY A 323 5.38 35.07 -2.45
N TRP A 324 4.89 34.26 -1.50
CA TRP A 324 5.63 33.89 -0.30
C TRP A 324 6.75 32.90 -0.68
N GLY A 325 8.01 33.27 -0.46
CA GLY A 325 9.20 32.45 -0.79
C GLY A 325 10.11 33.00 -1.91
N ASN A 326 9.74 34.08 -2.60
CA ASN A 326 10.52 34.66 -3.71
C ASN A 326 11.32 35.94 -3.33
N HIS A 327 11.54 36.20 -2.04
CA HIS A 327 12.22 37.42 -1.58
C HIS A 327 13.44 37.09 -0.74
N ASP A 328 14.57 37.74 -1.06
CA ASP A 328 15.88 37.58 -0.43
C ASP A 328 15.93 38.21 0.97
N GLY A 329 15.22 37.61 1.93
CA GLY A 329 15.44 37.82 3.37
C GLY A 329 15.03 39.19 3.93
N SER A 330 14.09 39.89 3.30
CA SER A 330 13.56 41.13 3.88
C SER A 330 12.53 40.84 5.00
N PRO A 331 12.45 41.65 6.07
CA PRO A 331 11.54 41.42 7.22
C PRO A 331 10.03 41.52 6.91
N GLN A 332 9.65 41.63 5.64
CA GLN A 332 8.27 41.51 5.17
C GLN A 332 7.82 40.04 4.94
N ASP A 333 8.70 39.07 5.22
CA ASP A 333 8.47 37.60 5.25
C ASP A 333 7.52 37.11 6.37
N ARG A 334 6.46 37.84 6.68
CA ARG A 334 5.43 37.31 7.59
C ARG A 334 4.64 36.22 6.86
N MET A 335 4.65 35.01 7.44
CA MET A 335 3.87 33.88 6.93
C MET A 335 2.41 34.31 6.71
N PRO A 336 1.84 34.08 5.52
CA PRO A 336 0.48 34.47 5.19
C PRO A 336 -0.55 33.89 6.16
N ASP A 337 -1.63 34.65 6.37
CA ASP A 337 -2.62 34.37 7.40
C ASP A 337 -3.22 32.96 7.26
N LEU A 338 -3.47 32.50 6.02
CA LEU A 338 -3.99 31.16 5.73
C LEU A 338 -3.03 30.06 6.18
N TRP A 339 -1.74 30.20 5.84
CA TRP A 339 -0.71 29.19 6.10
C TRP A 339 -0.38 29.02 7.58
N LEU A 340 -0.54 30.07 8.40
CA LEU A 340 -0.44 29.95 9.87
C LEU A 340 -1.41 28.92 10.44
N ASN A 341 -2.67 28.95 10.00
CA ASN A 341 -3.66 27.98 10.47
C ASN A 341 -3.42 26.61 9.84
N THR A 342 -3.11 26.56 8.55
CA THR A 342 -2.76 25.30 7.89
C THR A 342 -1.61 24.60 8.61
N ALA A 343 -0.52 25.31 8.93
CA ALA A 343 0.62 24.77 9.67
C ALA A 343 0.24 24.32 11.09
N LYS A 344 -0.64 25.06 11.77
CA LYS A 344 -1.15 24.68 13.10
C LYS A 344 -2.00 23.41 13.05
N VAL A 345 -2.91 23.31 12.08
CA VAL A 345 -3.74 22.12 11.87
C VAL A 345 -2.85 20.91 11.55
N LEU A 346 -1.91 21.08 10.61
CA LEU A 346 -0.97 20.03 10.22
C LEU A 346 -0.01 19.60 11.33
N SER A 347 0.49 20.55 12.15
CA SER A 347 1.38 20.22 13.28
C SER A 347 0.66 19.60 14.47
N SER A 348 -0.67 19.71 14.52
CA SER A 348 -1.50 19.04 15.52
C SER A 348 -1.79 17.59 15.13
N ASP A 349 -1.52 17.20 13.88
CA ASP A 349 -1.64 15.84 13.41
C ASP A 349 -0.33 15.06 13.66
N PRO A 350 -0.35 14.04 14.53
CA PRO A 350 0.87 13.29 14.87
C PRO A 350 1.50 12.57 13.68
N GLU A 351 0.68 12.06 12.76
CA GLU A 351 1.15 11.31 11.58
C GLU A 351 1.83 12.26 10.58
N PHE A 352 1.26 13.45 10.37
CA PHE A 352 1.88 14.49 9.54
C PHE A 352 3.17 15.03 10.16
N ALA A 353 3.19 15.27 11.47
CA ALA A 353 4.38 15.76 12.17
C ALA A 353 5.55 14.78 12.06
N GLU A 354 5.30 13.49 12.31
CA GLU A 354 6.29 12.42 12.12
C GLU A 354 6.72 12.31 10.66
N ALA A 355 5.75 12.44 9.73
CA ALA A 355 6.02 12.42 8.31
C ALA A 355 6.98 13.52 7.85
N ALA A 356 6.75 14.74 8.30
CA ALA A 356 7.56 15.90 8.00
C ALA A 356 8.96 15.78 8.62
N ASP A 357 9.08 15.34 9.87
CA ASP A 357 10.37 15.13 10.54
C ASP A 357 11.24 14.10 9.80
N CYS A 358 10.66 12.96 9.41
CA CYS A 358 11.36 11.97 8.60
C CYS A 358 11.84 12.54 7.25
N TYR A 359 11.02 13.36 6.60
CA TYR A 359 11.39 13.98 5.32
C TYR A 359 12.54 14.97 5.48
N LEU A 360 12.48 15.83 6.50
CA LEU A 360 13.54 16.79 6.81
C LEU A 360 14.87 16.09 7.10
N LYS A 361 14.86 15.03 7.91
CA LYS A 361 16.06 14.21 8.18
C LYS A 361 16.68 13.62 6.90
N ARG A 362 15.85 13.22 5.93
CA ARG A 362 16.34 12.74 4.62
C ARG A 362 16.96 13.86 3.80
N LEU A 363 16.37 15.06 3.80
CA LEU A 363 16.94 16.22 3.11
C LEU A 363 18.28 16.63 3.71
N ASP A 364 18.39 16.68 5.04
CA ASP A 364 19.63 17.02 5.73
C ASP A 364 20.76 16.01 5.41
N SER A 365 20.40 14.73 5.34
CA SER A 365 21.34 13.66 4.95
C SER A 365 21.87 13.84 3.51
N ARG A 366 21.03 14.32 2.59
CA ARG A 366 21.42 14.60 1.20
C ARG A 366 22.31 15.84 1.09
N SER A 367 21.96 16.93 1.76
CA SER A 367 22.76 18.15 1.77
C SER A 367 24.12 17.97 2.45
N GLY A 368 24.21 17.07 3.44
CA GLY A 368 25.47 16.71 4.09
C GLY A 368 26.42 15.90 3.19
N ASN A 369 25.89 15.05 2.31
CA ASN A 369 26.71 14.28 1.37
C ASN A 369 27.25 15.14 0.22
N GLN A 370 26.45 16.06 -0.33
CA GLN A 370 26.91 17.01 -1.36
C GLN A 370 28.08 17.89 -0.88
N ARG A 371 28.03 18.40 0.36
CA ARG A 371 29.13 19.19 0.93
C ARG A 371 30.42 18.41 1.17
N LYS A 372 30.35 17.08 1.32
CA LYS A 372 31.53 16.23 1.46
C LYS A 372 32.17 15.89 0.12
N GLU A 373 31.39 15.84 -0.95
CA GLU A 373 31.90 15.66 -2.32
C GLU A 373 32.56 16.94 -2.83
N ASP A 374 32.02 18.12 -2.51
CA ASP A 374 32.59 19.43 -2.91
C ASP A 374 33.79 19.88 -2.05
N GLY A 375 34.06 19.19 -0.92
CA GLY A 375 35.16 19.50 0.01
C GLY A 375 36.41 18.63 -0.16
N HIS A 376 36.42 17.75 -1.16
CA HIS A 376 37.57 16.93 -1.56
C HIS A 376 37.98 17.29 -3.00
N GLU A 377 38.44 18.53 -3.19
CA GLU A 377 39.37 18.90 -4.26
C GLU A 377 40.66 19.47 -3.65
#